data_AF-A0A2V8AR91-F1
#
_entry.id   AF-A0A2V8AR91-F1
#
_cell.length_a   1.000
_cell.length_b   1.000
_cell.length_c   1.000
_cell.angle_alpha   90.00
_cell.angle_beta   90.00
_cell.angle_gamma   90.00
#
_symmetry.space_group_name_H-M   'P 1'
#
loop_
_entity.id
_entity.type
_entity.pdbx_description
1 polymer ?
#
loop_
_entity_poly.entity_id
_entity_poly.type
_entity_poly.pdbx_seq_one_letter_code
_entity_poly.pdbx_strand_id
1 'polypeptide(L)'
;MKNQRWTLAVAAFLFAWLIGFAWVGRAAVQGQPAPGGKKAGEAFKNVTTSTLKELSVDDFIASMGLISANLGLDCADCHPNAGTDKADFVTDTPRKITARRMVEMVAGINRSNFNGVQRVTCWTCHHGRITPATTISLDSWYDAPNTESDDTIRSENGVPSADQILDKYIQAMGGAQRLGSLSSFVATGTAVGYGELGGTAEFAIFAKAPNQRTTLITYKDHPERGFSTWSFDGRTGWIRTPRGLLGEYELVGSELDGARLEAQLCFPAQIKQALGNWRGGAMRSIGDRDFLAVQGSGPRGFLATLYFDPATGLLTRMVRYGPSPIGRMPTQIDYGDYRDVGGIKFPFEYKFTWLDGRYTAKLNEVKTNVPIDAARFGKPAAK
;
A
#
# COMPACT_ATOMS: atom_id res chain seq x y z
N MET A 1 -65.83 -45.13 -20.83
CA MET A 1 -65.49 -46.29 -19.98
C MET A 1 -64.87 -45.79 -18.69
N LYS A 2 -65.55 -46.04 -17.56
CA LYS A 2 -65.21 -45.77 -16.14
C LYS A 2 -64.94 -44.29 -15.77
N ASN A 3 -65.89 -43.52 -15.23
CA ASN A 3 -66.45 -43.52 -13.84
C ASN A 3 -65.31 -43.64 -12.80
N GLN A 4 -65.17 -42.83 -11.74
CA GLN A 4 -66.11 -42.18 -10.82
C GLN A 4 -65.23 -41.31 -9.88
N ARG A 5 -65.36 -39.98 -9.76
CA ARG A 5 -66.29 -39.19 -8.93
C ARG A 5 -66.11 -39.24 -7.39
N TRP A 6 -65.84 -38.04 -6.82
CA TRP A 6 -66.48 -37.39 -5.63
C TRP A 6 -65.88 -37.71 -4.24
N THR A 7 -65.72 -36.83 -3.25
CA THR A 7 -66.35 -35.54 -2.78
C THR A 7 -65.37 -34.84 -1.78
N LEU A 8 -65.15 -33.50 -1.76
CA LEU A 8 -65.84 -32.43 -0.98
C LEU A 8 -66.15 -32.82 0.50
N ALA A 9 -65.92 -32.04 1.58
CA ALA A 9 -66.02 -30.58 1.77
C ALA A 9 -65.59 -30.13 3.21
N VAL A 10 -65.16 -28.85 3.31
CA VAL A 10 -65.51 -27.82 4.34
C VAL A 10 -64.90 -27.83 5.77
N ALA A 11 -64.11 -26.78 6.01
CA ALA A 11 -63.98 -25.86 7.17
C ALA A 11 -63.78 -26.37 8.62
N ALA A 12 -62.76 -25.82 9.30
CA ALA A 12 -62.94 -24.86 10.41
C ALA A 12 -61.59 -24.44 11.04
N PHE A 13 -61.59 -23.21 11.55
CA PHE A 13 -60.58 -22.46 12.31
C PHE A 13 -59.79 -23.24 13.38
N LEU A 14 -58.54 -22.83 13.63
CA LEU A 14 -58.11 -22.30 14.94
C LEU A 14 -56.66 -21.75 14.94
N PHE A 15 -56.54 -20.60 15.58
CA PHE A 15 -55.32 -19.84 15.93
C PHE A 15 -54.29 -20.68 16.71
N ALA A 16 -53.00 -20.52 16.39
CA ALA A 16 -51.93 -20.58 17.40
C ALA A 16 -50.71 -19.79 16.92
N TRP A 17 -50.57 -18.60 17.50
CA TRP A 17 -49.38 -17.77 17.49
C TRP A 17 -48.24 -18.53 18.19
N LEU A 18 -47.14 -18.82 17.49
CA LEU A 18 -45.88 -19.20 18.15
C LEU A 18 -44.70 -18.49 17.50
N ILE A 19 -43.97 -17.82 18.38
CA ILE A 19 -42.82 -16.94 18.20
C ILE A 19 -41.68 -17.71 17.52
N GLY A 20 -41.36 -17.33 16.29
CA GLY A 20 -40.15 -17.79 15.60
C GLY A 20 -38.95 -16.95 16.01
N PHE A 21 -38.16 -17.45 16.96
CA PHE A 21 -36.78 -17.01 17.17
C PHE A 21 -35.95 -17.46 15.95
N ALA A 22 -35.82 -16.59 14.95
CA ALA A 22 -34.88 -16.79 13.86
C ALA A 22 -33.47 -16.49 14.37
N TRP A 23 -32.72 -17.55 14.68
CA TRP A 23 -31.26 -17.53 14.74
C TRP A 23 -30.73 -17.07 13.38
N VAL A 24 -30.32 -15.80 13.27
CA VAL A 24 -29.53 -15.33 12.13
C VAL A 24 -28.13 -15.93 12.28
N GLY A 25 -27.94 -17.10 11.67
CA GLY A 25 -26.62 -17.66 11.46
C GLY A 25 -25.77 -16.63 10.71
N ARG A 26 -24.70 -16.16 11.34
CA ARG A 26 -23.63 -15.41 10.67
C ARG A 26 -23.03 -16.34 9.62
N ALA A 27 -23.51 -16.23 8.38
CA ALA A 27 -22.79 -16.75 7.23
C ALA A 27 -21.42 -16.07 7.22
N ALA A 28 -20.37 -16.84 7.49
CA ALA A 28 -19.01 -16.42 7.22
C ALA A 28 -18.96 -16.04 5.73
N VAL A 29 -18.75 -14.76 5.44
CA VAL A 29 -18.39 -14.29 4.11
C VAL A 29 -17.01 -14.88 3.84
N GLN A 30 -16.97 -16.09 3.27
CA GLN A 30 -15.79 -16.59 2.59
C GLN A 30 -15.59 -15.68 1.39
N GLY A 31 -14.67 -14.72 1.53
CA GLY A 31 -14.20 -13.92 0.41
C GLY A 31 -13.73 -14.86 -0.69
N GLN A 32 -14.34 -14.75 -1.87
CA GLN A 32 -13.85 -15.43 -3.07
C GLN A 32 -12.36 -15.06 -3.27
N PRO A 33 -11.48 -16.03 -3.56
CA PRO A 33 -10.11 -15.71 -3.93
C PRO A 33 -10.12 -14.87 -5.21
N ALA A 34 -9.46 -13.72 -5.15
CA ALA A 34 -9.20 -12.88 -6.32
C ALA A 34 -8.49 -13.71 -7.41
N PRO A 35 -8.72 -13.45 -8.71
CA PRO A 35 -8.14 -14.26 -9.77
C PRO A 35 -6.60 -14.15 -9.78
N GLY A 36 -5.95 -15.28 -9.48
CA GLY A 36 -4.94 -15.93 -10.32
C GLY A 36 -3.63 -15.20 -10.66
N GLY A 37 -2.84 -14.80 -9.67
CA GLY A 37 -1.40 -14.62 -9.84
C GLY A 37 -0.64 -15.88 -9.41
N LYS A 38 0.47 -16.24 -10.11
CA LYS A 38 1.36 -17.32 -9.65
C LYS A 38 1.89 -17.01 -8.25
N LYS A 39 2.06 -18.03 -7.43
CA LYS A 39 2.79 -17.89 -6.15
C LYS A 39 4.28 -17.75 -6.40
N ALA A 40 5.01 -17.16 -5.45
CA ALA A 40 6.45 -16.96 -5.57
C ALA A 40 7.23 -18.27 -5.76
N GLY A 41 6.81 -19.36 -5.09
CA GLY A 41 7.42 -20.68 -5.26
C GLY A 41 7.21 -21.31 -6.64
N GLU A 42 6.21 -20.83 -7.40
CA GLU A 42 5.91 -21.26 -8.76
C GLU A 42 6.57 -20.34 -9.80
N ALA A 43 6.70 -19.05 -9.47
CA ALA A 43 7.23 -18.03 -10.36
C ALA A 43 8.75 -17.95 -10.35
N PHE A 44 9.39 -18.20 -9.20
CA PHE A 44 10.83 -18.01 -9.01
C PHE A 44 11.55 -19.31 -8.66
N LYS A 45 12.76 -19.45 -9.18
CA LYS A 45 13.65 -20.56 -8.81
C LYS A 45 14.19 -20.32 -7.40
N ASN A 46 14.34 -21.41 -6.65
CA ASN A 46 15.05 -21.44 -5.36
C ASN A 46 14.41 -20.55 -4.26
N VAL A 47 13.07 -20.46 -4.26
CA VAL A 47 12.26 -19.90 -3.16
C VAL A 47 11.73 -21.05 -2.31
N THR A 48 12.44 -21.39 -1.23
CA THR A 48 12.24 -22.65 -0.49
C THR A 48 11.58 -22.52 0.87
N THR A 49 11.48 -21.31 1.42
CA THR A 49 10.90 -21.10 2.76
C THR A 49 9.39 -21.34 2.76
N SER A 50 8.87 -21.88 3.85
CA SER A 50 7.46 -22.25 4.06
C SER A 50 6.49 -21.08 3.89
N THR A 51 6.93 -19.85 4.18
CA THR A 51 6.10 -18.67 4.15
C THR A 51 6.29 -17.81 2.90
N LEU A 52 7.52 -17.54 2.47
CA LEU A 52 7.75 -16.65 1.31
C LEU A 52 7.30 -17.28 -0.01
N LYS A 53 7.35 -18.61 -0.14
CA LYS A 53 6.93 -19.29 -1.36
C LYS A 53 5.43 -19.14 -1.66
N GLU A 54 4.63 -18.86 -0.62
CA GLU A 54 3.17 -18.74 -0.70
C GLU A 54 2.70 -17.33 -1.07
N LEU A 55 3.62 -16.36 -1.06
CA LEU A 55 3.31 -14.98 -1.40
C LEU A 55 2.98 -14.83 -2.88
N SER A 56 2.22 -13.80 -3.21
CA SER A 56 2.14 -13.33 -4.59
C SER A 56 3.53 -12.90 -5.07
N VAL A 57 3.75 -12.86 -6.38
CA VAL A 57 5.00 -12.37 -6.98
C VAL A 57 5.42 -11.03 -6.38
N ASP A 58 4.49 -10.09 -6.30
CA ASP A 58 4.75 -8.72 -5.84
C ASP A 58 5.07 -8.66 -4.35
N ASP A 59 4.29 -9.35 -3.51
CA ASP A 59 4.53 -9.38 -2.07
C ASP A 59 5.86 -10.09 -1.76
N PHE A 60 6.26 -11.08 -2.57
CA PHE A 60 7.57 -11.71 -2.46
C PHE A 60 8.70 -10.75 -2.80
N ILE A 61 8.63 -10.02 -3.91
CA ILE A 61 9.65 -9.01 -4.27
C ILE A 61 9.75 -7.94 -3.20
N ALA A 62 8.62 -7.40 -2.73
CA ALA A 62 8.59 -6.40 -1.67
C ALA A 62 9.18 -6.95 -0.35
N SER A 63 9.02 -8.24 -0.06
CA SER A 63 9.64 -8.87 1.11
C SER A 63 11.17 -8.90 1.06
N MET A 64 11.79 -8.89 -0.13
CA MET A 64 13.25 -8.79 -0.26
C MET A 64 13.76 -7.40 0.16
N GLY A 65 13.03 -6.34 -0.19
CA GLY A 65 13.29 -5.00 0.32
C GLY A 65 13.16 -4.93 1.84
N LEU A 66 12.19 -5.64 2.40
CA LEU A 66 11.98 -5.70 3.85
C LEU A 66 13.17 -6.39 4.54
N ILE A 67 13.66 -7.49 4.00
CA ILE A 67 14.88 -8.16 4.52
C ILE A 67 16.07 -7.20 4.46
N SER A 68 16.27 -6.53 3.34
CA SER A 68 17.38 -5.59 3.12
C SER A 68 17.34 -4.45 4.15
N ALA A 69 16.19 -3.79 4.31
CA ALA A 69 16.00 -2.70 5.27
C ALA A 69 16.20 -3.17 6.73
N ASN A 70 15.70 -4.35 7.08
CA ASN A 70 15.86 -4.87 8.44
C ASN A 70 17.33 -5.20 8.77
N LEU A 71 18.10 -5.70 7.79
CA LEU A 71 19.48 -6.11 7.99
C LEU A 71 20.50 -4.99 7.75
N GLY A 72 20.08 -3.85 7.20
CA GLY A 72 20.99 -2.78 6.78
C GLY A 72 21.88 -3.18 5.60
N LEU A 73 21.37 -4.02 4.70
CA LEU A 73 22.06 -4.53 3.51
C LEU A 73 21.36 -4.06 2.24
N ASP A 74 22.03 -4.21 1.10
CA ASP A 74 21.42 -4.01 -0.22
C ASP A 74 21.17 -5.34 -0.97
N CYS A 75 20.63 -5.23 -2.19
CA CYS A 75 20.37 -6.41 -3.02
C CYS A 75 21.67 -7.14 -3.40
N ALA A 76 22.74 -6.41 -3.68
CA ALA A 76 24.01 -6.96 -4.16
C ALA A 76 24.79 -7.70 -3.06
N ASP A 77 24.56 -7.35 -1.79
CA ASP A 77 25.06 -8.05 -0.62
C ASP A 77 24.58 -9.51 -0.53
N CYS A 78 23.43 -9.82 -1.13
CA CYS A 78 22.82 -11.15 -1.11
C CYS A 78 22.77 -11.82 -2.49
N HIS A 79 22.57 -11.04 -3.54
CA HIS A 79 22.40 -11.47 -4.93
C HIS A 79 23.52 -10.94 -5.83
N PRO A 80 24.43 -11.79 -6.32
CA PRO A 80 25.55 -11.35 -7.14
C PRO A 80 25.12 -10.45 -8.31
N ASN A 81 25.79 -9.29 -8.48
CA ASN A 81 25.57 -8.31 -9.56
C ASN A 81 24.15 -7.71 -9.65
N ALA A 82 23.34 -7.77 -8.57
CA ALA A 82 22.03 -7.14 -8.56
C ALA A 82 22.09 -5.64 -8.92
N GLY A 83 21.10 -5.17 -9.70
CA GLY A 83 21.06 -3.79 -10.22
C GLY A 83 21.79 -3.57 -11.55
N THR A 84 22.39 -4.63 -12.13
CA THR A 84 23.06 -4.61 -13.43
C THR A 84 22.45 -5.64 -14.39
N ASP A 85 22.85 -5.59 -15.66
CA ASP A 85 22.45 -6.59 -16.67
C ASP A 85 23.01 -8.00 -16.41
N LYS A 86 23.88 -8.18 -15.40
CA LYS A 86 24.52 -9.45 -15.04
C LYS A 86 24.00 -10.07 -13.73
N ALA A 87 22.86 -9.59 -13.22
CA ALA A 87 22.30 -10.00 -11.93
C ALA A 87 21.98 -11.50 -11.85
N ASP A 88 22.38 -12.15 -10.75
CA ASP A 88 22.05 -13.54 -10.42
C ASP A 88 21.28 -13.62 -9.10
N PHE A 89 19.97 -13.87 -9.20
CA PHE A 89 19.09 -13.99 -8.05
C PHE A 89 18.92 -15.44 -7.56
N VAL A 90 19.40 -16.43 -8.32
CA VAL A 90 19.18 -17.86 -8.06
C VAL A 90 20.26 -18.43 -7.15
N THR A 91 21.52 -18.06 -7.39
CA THR A 91 22.67 -18.59 -6.64
C THR A 91 22.51 -18.45 -5.13
N ASP A 92 22.87 -19.51 -4.42
CA ASP A 92 22.86 -19.55 -2.96
C ASP A 92 24.18 -19.06 -2.40
N THR A 93 24.12 -17.89 -1.77
CA THR A 93 25.20 -17.35 -0.96
C THR A 93 25.05 -17.84 0.50
N PRO A 94 26.15 -17.91 1.28
CA PRO A 94 26.06 -18.23 2.71
C PRO A 94 25.08 -17.32 3.46
N ARG A 95 25.02 -16.04 3.10
CA ARG A 95 24.08 -15.06 3.66
C ARG A 95 22.63 -15.42 3.33
N LYS A 96 22.32 -15.73 2.06
CA LYS A 96 20.97 -16.14 1.62
C LYS A 96 20.48 -17.40 2.33
N ILE A 97 21.35 -18.40 2.52
CA ILE A 97 21.02 -19.63 3.27
C ILE A 97 20.67 -19.31 4.73
N THR A 98 21.45 -18.45 5.39
CA THR A 98 21.18 -18.03 6.77
C THR A 98 19.88 -17.23 6.86
N ALA A 99 19.62 -16.30 5.94
CA ALA A 99 18.39 -15.52 5.91
C ALA A 99 17.14 -16.41 5.85
N ARG A 100 17.15 -17.48 5.04
CA ARG A 100 16.04 -18.45 4.99
C ARG A 100 15.78 -19.13 6.34
N ARG A 101 16.83 -19.47 7.10
CA ARG A 101 16.67 -20.05 8.45
C ARG A 101 16.00 -19.05 9.40
N MET A 102 16.37 -17.77 9.30
CA MET A 102 15.76 -16.71 10.11
C MET A 102 14.29 -16.47 9.75
N VAL A 103 13.94 -16.54 8.47
CA VAL A 103 12.54 -16.48 8.02
C VAL A 103 11.69 -17.58 8.67
N GLU A 104 12.19 -18.82 8.69
CA GLU A 104 11.49 -19.92 9.36
C GLU A 104 11.39 -19.72 10.88
N MET A 105 12.45 -19.20 11.50
CA MET A 105 12.44 -18.89 12.94
C MET A 105 11.36 -17.87 13.29
N VAL A 106 11.29 -16.74 12.58
CA VAL A 106 10.26 -15.71 12.79
C VAL A 106 8.86 -16.27 12.57
N ALA A 107 8.66 -17.07 11.52
CA ALA A 107 7.39 -17.73 11.25
C ALA A 107 6.99 -18.69 12.39
N GLY A 108 7.96 -19.46 12.91
CA GLY A 108 7.78 -20.37 14.04
C GLY A 108 7.40 -19.63 15.32
N ILE A 109 8.10 -18.55 15.66
CA ILE A 109 7.82 -17.75 16.87
C ILE A 109 6.39 -17.20 16.85
N ASN A 110 5.97 -16.59 15.74
CA ASN A 110 4.61 -16.04 15.61
C ASN A 110 3.53 -17.11 15.71
N ARG A 111 3.75 -18.26 15.09
CA ARG A 111 2.80 -19.38 15.14
C ARG A 111 2.65 -19.92 16.56
N SER A 112 3.77 -20.21 17.22
CA SER A 112 3.77 -20.91 18.51
C SER A 112 3.41 -20.01 19.70
N ASN A 113 3.69 -18.71 19.63
CA ASN A 113 3.56 -17.82 20.80
C ASN A 113 2.48 -16.75 20.64
N PHE A 114 2.03 -16.48 19.41
CA PHE A 114 1.12 -15.37 19.12
C PHE A 114 -0.11 -15.81 18.30
N ASN A 115 -0.45 -17.10 18.33
CA ASN A 115 -1.59 -17.67 17.59
C ASN A 115 -1.56 -17.33 16.08
N GLY A 116 -0.35 -17.21 15.51
CA GLY A 116 -0.15 -16.81 14.11
C GLY A 116 -0.31 -15.32 13.85
N VAL A 117 -0.66 -14.49 14.83
CA VAL A 117 -0.63 -13.03 14.72
C VAL A 117 0.82 -12.59 14.66
N GLN A 118 1.17 -11.82 13.62
CA GLN A 118 2.52 -11.29 13.49
C GLN A 118 2.80 -10.24 14.58
N ARG A 119 3.65 -10.61 15.53
CA ARG A 119 4.16 -9.77 16.62
C ARG A 119 5.68 -9.68 16.59
N VAL A 120 6.35 -10.75 16.17
CA VAL A 120 7.80 -10.80 15.97
C VAL A 120 8.08 -10.66 14.48
N THR A 121 9.00 -9.77 14.13
CA THR A 121 9.41 -9.49 12.74
C THR A 121 10.92 -9.41 12.68
N CYS A 122 11.49 -9.36 11.47
CA CYS A 122 12.93 -9.09 11.36
C CYS A 122 13.29 -7.74 12.03
N TRP A 123 12.41 -6.73 11.97
CA TRP A 123 12.62 -5.43 12.62
C TRP A 123 12.74 -5.57 14.14
N THR A 124 11.90 -6.39 14.79
CA THR A 124 11.91 -6.55 16.25
C THR A 124 13.27 -6.99 16.81
N CYS A 125 14.12 -7.63 16.00
CA CYS A 125 15.46 -8.04 16.40
C CYS A 125 16.56 -7.17 15.78
N HIS A 126 16.47 -6.87 14.48
CA HIS A 126 17.61 -6.37 13.75
C HIS A 126 17.77 -4.85 13.78
N HIS A 127 16.68 -4.06 13.76
CA HIS A 127 16.75 -2.59 13.81
C HIS A 127 17.79 -1.97 12.82
N GLY A 128 17.86 -2.50 11.60
CA GLY A 128 18.80 -2.05 10.58
C GLY A 128 20.22 -2.62 10.72
N ARG A 129 20.43 -3.66 11.53
CA ARG A 129 21.74 -4.29 11.76
C ARG A 129 21.74 -5.74 11.27
N ILE A 130 22.82 -6.16 10.61
CA ILE A 130 22.99 -7.57 10.21
C ILE A 130 23.02 -8.51 11.44
N THR A 131 23.55 -8.03 12.56
CA THR A 131 23.56 -8.74 13.85
C THR A 131 22.74 -7.95 14.87
N PRO A 132 21.65 -8.52 15.42
CA PRO A 132 20.84 -7.92 16.46
C PRO A 132 21.68 -7.44 17.66
N ALA A 133 21.33 -6.28 18.20
CA ALA A 133 21.88 -5.82 19.48
C ALA A 133 21.33 -6.70 20.60
N THR A 134 22.20 -7.22 21.47
CA THR A 134 21.79 -7.95 22.68
C THR A 134 21.97 -7.12 23.95
N THR A 135 22.41 -5.87 23.81
CA THR A 135 22.64 -4.92 24.90
C THR A 135 22.28 -3.52 24.39
N ILE A 136 21.54 -2.76 25.19
CA ILE A 136 21.20 -1.37 24.90
C ILE A 136 22.47 -0.49 24.97
N SER A 137 22.61 0.48 24.06
CA SER A 137 23.65 1.51 24.22
C SER A 137 23.19 2.55 25.24
N LEU A 138 24.11 3.07 26.06
CA LEU A 138 23.77 4.11 27.03
C LEU A 138 23.25 5.38 26.36
N ASP A 139 23.73 5.70 25.16
CA ASP A 139 23.22 6.83 24.37
C ASP A 139 21.75 6.63 24.00
N SER A 140 21.32 5.42 23.62
CA SER A 140 19.89 5.13 23.39
C SER A 140 19.04 5.19 24.66
N TRP A 141 19.66 5.19 25.85
CA TRP A 141 18.97 5.35 27.13
C TRP A 141 18.85 6.83 27.55
N TYR A 142 19.86 7.65 27.23
CA TYR A 142 19.92 9.05 27.66
C TYR A 142 19.55 10.07 26.58
N ASP A 143 19.58 9.69 25.30
CA ASP A 143 19.12 10.52 24.17
C ASP A 143 17.64 10.25 23.85
N ALA A 144 17.03 11.17 23.10
CA ALA A 144 15.67 10.96 22.60
C ALA A 144 15.65 9.70 21.71
N PRO A 145 14.93 8.63 22.08
CA PRO A 145 14.83 7.46 21.23
C PRO A 145 14.21 7.85 19.88
N ASN A 146 14.60 7.14 18.83
CA ASN A 146 13.91 7.22 17.53
C ASN A 146 12.40 7.14 17.79
N THR A 147 11.62 8.02 17.17
CA THR A 147 10.17 8.06 17.34
C THR A 147 9.54 6.87 16.63
N GLU A 148 9.68 5.68 17.21
CA GLU A 148 9.06 4.45 16.74
C GLU A 148 7.58 4.45 17.13
N SER A 149 6.73 4.06 16.19
CA SER A 149 5.28 3.97 16.39
C SER A 149 4.80 2.59 16.03
N ASP A 150 3.79 2.11 16.77
CA ASP A 150 3.08 0.89 16.39
C ASP A 150 2.53 0.99 14.95
N ASP A 151 2.73 -0.06 14.17
CA ASP A 151 2.16 -0.19 12.81
C ASP A 151 0.63 -0.04 12.80
N THR A 152 -0.04 -0.34 13.91
CA THR A 152 -1.50 -0.24 14.06
C THR A 152 -1.90 0.92 14.95
N ILE A 153 -2.83 1.73 14.47
CA ILE A 153 -3.44 2.77 15.29
C ILE A 153 -4.54 2.17 16.16
N ARG A 154 -4.51 2.49 17.45
CA ARG A 154 -5.60 2.22 18.39
C ARG A 154 -6.50 3.46 18.45
N SER A 155 -7.82 3.24 18.49
CA SER A 155 -8.75 4.33 18.79
C SER A 155 -8.63 4.68 20.27
N GLU A 156 -8.53 5.98 20.57
CA GLU A 156 -8.41 6.50 21.92
C GLU A 156 -9.66 7.34 22.29
N ASN A 157 -9.99 7.41 23.58
CA ASN A 157 -11.11 8.24 24.04
C ASN A 157 -10.68 9.70 24.14
N GLY A 158 -11.53 10.63 23.68
CA GLY A 158 -11.27 12.07 23.79
C GLY A 158 -10.50 12.68 22.62
N VAL A 159 -10.17 11.90 21.60
CA VAL A 159 -9.57 12.40 20.34
C VAL A 159 -10.60 12.45 19.20
N PRO A 160 -10.39 13.28 18.15
CA PRO A 160 -11.30 13.34 17.02
C PRO A 160 -11.47 11.99 16.33
N SER A 161 -12.68 11.65 15.92
CA SER A 161 -12.93 10.44 15.14
C SER A 161 -12.27 10.52 13.76
N ALA A 162 -12.05 9.37 13.13
CA ALA A 162 -11.57 9.32 11.76
C ALA A 162 -12.48 10.11 10.80
N ASP A 163 -13.81 10.01 10.97
CA ASP A 163 -14.77 10.75 10.15
C ASP A 163 -14.61 12.26 10.27
N GLN A 164 -14.43 12.78 11.49
CA GLN A 164 -14.22 14.21 11.73
C GLN A 164 -12.94 14.73 11.05
N ILE A 165 -11.86 13.94 11.11
CA ILE A 165 -10.58 14.29 10.47
C ILE A 165 -10.71 14.27 8.95
N LEU A 166 -11.34 13.22 8.39
CA LEU A 166 -11.55 13.09 6.95
C LEU A 166 -12.49 14.17 6.40
N ASP A 167 -13.53 14.58 7.15
CA ASP A 167 -14.39 15.70 6.78
C ASP A 167 -13.61 17.03 6.76
N LYS A 168 -12.77 17.26 7.78
CA LYS A 168 -11.89 18.45 7.81
C LYS A 168 -10.96 18.49 6.60
N TYR A 169 -10.41 17.35 6.19
CA TYR A 169 -9.60 17.24 4.99
C TYR A 169 -10.37 17.59 3.70
N ILE A 170 -11.58 17.03 3.53
CA ILE A 170 -12.43 17.34 2.37
C ILE A 170 -12.72 18.84 2.29
N GLN A 171 -13.00 19.50 3.42
CA GLN A 171 -13.20 20.95 3.46
C GLN A 171 -11.92 21.71 3.12
N ALA A 172 -10.78 21.35 3.72
CA ALA A 172 -9.49 22.00 3.48
C ALA A 172 -9.02 21.93 2.02
N MET A 173 -9.35 20.85 1.31
CA MET A 173 -9.00 20.63 -0.09
C MET A 173 -9.83 21.45 -1.09
N GLY A 174 -10.95 22.05 -0.67
CA GLY A 174 -11.84 22.83 -1.55
C GLY A 174 -13.33 22.55 -1.36
N GLY A 175 -13.70 21.63 -0.46
CA GLY A 175 -15.08 21.28 -0.17
C GLY A 175 -15.67 20.23 -1.12
N ALA A 176 -16.64 19.45 -0.62
CA ALA A 176 -17.17 18.27 -1.33
C ALA A 176 -17.70 18.57 -2.74
N GLN A 177 -18.37 19.71 -2.94
CA GLN A 177 -18.92 20.09 -4.24
C GLN A 177 -17.84 20.32 -5.30
N ARG A 178 -16.77 21.06 -4.98
CA ARG A 178 -15.66 21.31 -5.93
C ARG A 178 -14.87 20.03 -6.18
N LEU A 179 -14.60 19.26 -5.12
CA LEU A 179 -13.90 17.99 -5.27
C LEU A 179 -14.70 16.98 -6.11
N GLY A 180 -16.03 17.01 -6.02
CA GLY A 180 -16.91 16.18 -6.85
C GLY A 180 -16.96 16.58 -8.33
N SER A 181 -16.53 17.79 -8.70
CA SER A 181 -16.46 18.22 -10.11
C SER A 181 -15.11 17.93 -10.78
N LEU A 182 -14.12 17.44 -10.02
CA LEU A 182 -12.82 17.03 -10.56
C LEU A 182 -12.93 15.66 -11.23
N SER A 183 -12.91 15.66 -12.56
CA SER A 183 -13.02 14.47 -13.40
C SER A 183 -11.68 13.91 -13.87
N SER A 184 -10.66 14.77 -13.98
CA SER A 184 -9.30 14.41 -14.38
C SER A 184 -8.31 15.49 -14.00
N PHE A 185 -7.02 15.16 -13.96
CA PHE A 185 -5.96 16.15 -14.04
C PHE A 185 -4.68 15.59 -14.65
N VAL A 186 -3.87 16.48 -15.19
CA VAL A 186 -2.48 16.22 -15.57
C VAL A 186 -1.59 17.15 -14.77
N ALA A 187 -0.62 16.59 -14.07
CA ALA A 187 0.39 17.32 -13.34
C ALA A 187 1.78 17.03 -13.92
N THR A 188 2.60 18.05 -14.13
CA THR A 188 3.95 17.91 -14.70
C THR A 188 4.98 18.62 -13.83
N GLY A 189 6.21 18.12 -13.88
CA GLY A 189 7.31 18.66 -13.09
C GLY A 189 8.60 17.88 -13.27
N THR A 190 9.42 17.89 -12.23
CA THR A 190 10.72 17.21 -12.21
C THR A 190 10.80 16.25 -11.04
N ALA A 191 11.44 15.10 -11.24
CA ALA A 191 11.80 14.16 -10.19
C ALA A 191 13.32 14.09 -10.01
N VAL A 192 13.76 13.99 -8.76
CA VAL A 192 15.16 13.77 -8.39
C VAL A 192 15.22 12.48 -7.58
N GLY A 193 15.98 11.51 -8.08
CA GLY A 193 16.24 10.25 -7.39
C GLY A 193 17.25 10.43 -6.25
N TYR A 194 17.26 9.49 -5.30
CA TYR A 194 18.25 9.50 -4.22
C TYR A 194 19.55 8.77 -4.59
N GLY A 195 20.69 9.32 -4.16
CA GLY A 195 22.03 8.78 -4.43
C GLY A 195 22.55 9.08 -5.85
N GLU A 196 23.62 8.41 -6.26
CA GLU A 196 24.24 8.53 -7.60
C GLU A 196 23.35 7.99 -8.74
N LEU A 197 22.19 7.42 -8.39
CA LEU A 197 21.23 6.81 -9.31
C LEU A 197 20.34 7.82 -10.05
N GLY A 198 20.26 9.10 -9.65
CA GLY A 198 19.22 10.00 -10.16
C GLY A 198 19.69 11.41 -10.52
N GLY A 199 19.95 11.67 -11.80
CA GLY A 199 19.88 13.02 -12.36
C GLY A 199 18.44 13.55 -12.33
N THR A 200 18.25 14.82 -12.70
CA THR A 200 16.92 15.41 -12.85
C THR A 200 16.15 14.70 -13.98
N ALA A 201 14.99 14.14 -13.66
CA ALA A 201 14.11 13.47 -14.62
C ALA A 201 12.82 14.27 -14.81
N GLU A 202 12.18 14.12 -15.96
CA GLU A 202 10.81 14.63 -16.13
C GLU A 202 9.82 13.75 -15.39
N PHE A 203 8.86 14.40 -14.74
CA PHE A 203 7.83 13.75 -13.95
C PHE A 203 6.44 14.16 -14.43
N ALA A 204 5.53 13.20 -14.52
CA ALA A 204 4.12 13.46 -14.79
C ALA A 204 3.20 12.55 -13.99
N ILE A 205 2.06 13.10 -13.57
CA ILE A 205 0.91 12.35 -13.07
C ILE A 205 -0.26 12.58 -14.02
N PHE A 206 -0.86 11.50 -14.49
CA PHE A 206 -2.15 11.48 -15.16
C PHE A 206 -3.15 10.86 -14.21
N ALA A 207 -4.30 11.49 -14.00
CA ALA A 207 -5.35 10.94 -13.15
C ALA A 207 -6.72 11.16 -13.78
N LYS A 208 -7.58 10.14 -13.74
CA LYS A 208 -8.96 10.21 -14.21
C LYS A 208 -9.91 9.53 -13.22
N ALA A 209 -10.99 10.23 -12.89
CA ALA A 209 -11.97 9.76 -11.92
C ALA A 209 -12.70 8.51 -12.45
N PRO A 210 -13.15 7.60 -11.57
CA PRO A 210 -13.00 7.69 -10.11
C PRO A 210 -11.65 7.18 -9.59
N ASN A 211 -10.92 6.37 -10.34
CA ASN A 211 -9.80 5.60 -9.77
C ASN A 211 -8.74 5.19 -10.78
N GLN A 212 -8.44 6.01 -11.79
CA GLN A 212 -7.35 5.75 -12.74
C GLN A 212 -6.19 6.70 -12.48
N ARG A 213 -4.97 6.17 -12.48
CA ARG A 213 -3.75 6.97 -12.26
C ARG A 213 -2.56 6.41 -13.02
N THR A 214 -1.68 7.29 -13.47
CA THR A 214 -0.36 6.91 -13.96
C THR A 214 0.68 7.93 -13.51
N THR A 215 1.77 7.44 -12.94
CA THR A 215 2.97 8.22 -12.65
C THR A 215 4.05 7.81 -13.63
N LEU A 216 4.66 8.80 -14.31
CA LEU A 216 5.66 8.59 -15.34
C LEU A 216 6.93 9.36 -15.01
N ILE A 217 8.08 8.68 -15.06
CA ILE A 217 9.41 9.28 -14.95
C ILE A 217 10.19 9.00 -16.22
N THR A 218 10.69 10.06 -16.87
CA THR A 218 11.50 9.96 -18.09
C THR A 218 12.86 10.61 -17.90
N TYR A 219 13.92 9.87 -18.20
CA TYR A 219 15.31 10.34 -18.11
C TYR A 219 15.77 10.82 -19.49
N LYS A 220 15.54 12.10 -19.82
CA LYS A 220 15.88 12.64 -21.15
C LYS A 220 17.37 12.59 -21.47
N ASP A 221 18.21 12.86 -20.48
CA ASP A 221 19.67 12.88 -20.64
C ASP A 221 20.29 11.47 -20.65
N HIS A 222 19.50 10.46 -20.30
CA HIS A 222 19.90 9.05 -20.25
C HIS A 222 18.83 8.15 -20.89
N PRO A 223 18.55 8.30 -22.20
CA PRO A 223 17.48 7.57 -22.88
C PRO A 223 17.68 6.05 -22.85
N GLU A 224 18.93 5.59 -22.72
CA GLU A 224 19.32 4.19 -22.53
C GLU A 224 18.79 3.58 -21.22
N ARG A 225 18.48 4.41 -20.23
CA ARG A 225 17.82 3.97 -18.99
C ARG A 225 16.34 3.65 -19.20
N GLY A 226 15.73 4.11 -20.29
CA GLY A 226 14.29 3.96 -20.52
C GLY A 226 13.46 4.89 -19.62
N PHE A 227 12.27 4.44 -19.23
CA PHE A 227 11.33 5.20 -18.40
C PHE A 227 10.75 4.30 -17.32
N SER A 228 10.40 4.91 -16.19
CA SER A 228 9.69 4.24 -15.10
C SER A 228 8.23 4.65 -15.12
N THR A 229 7.33 3.70 -14.91
CA THR A 229 5.89 4.00 -14.84
C THR A 229 5.20 3.12 -13.81
N TRP A 230 4.20 3.70 -13.17
CA TRP A 230 3.26 3.02 -12.27
C TRP A 230 1.87 3.43 -12.73
N SER A 231 1.14 2.51 -13.33
CA SER A 231 -0.20 2.74 -13.89
C SER A 231 -1.25 1.87 -13.21
N PHE A 232 -2.47 2.39 -13.13
CA PHE A 232 -3.65 1.68 -12.67
C PHE A 232 -4.86 2.17 -13.46
N ASP A 233 -5.54 1.25 -14.12
CA ASP A 233 -6.65 1.53 -15.04
C ASP A 233 -8.03 1.54 -14.36
N GLY A 234 -8.05 1.45 -13.03
CA GLY A 234 -9.27 1.26 -12.24
C GLY A 234 -9.52 -0.20 -11.84
N ARG A 235 -8.82 -1.15 -12.47
CA ARG A 235 -8.91 -2.59 -12.20
C ARG A 235 -7.55 -3.28 -12.15
N THR A 236 -6.75 -3.13 -13.19
CA THR A 236 -5.41 -3.70 -13.35
C THR A 236 -4.37 -2.63 -13.13
N GLY A 237 -3.25 -3.01 -12.52
CA GLY A 237 -2.11 -2.13 -12.32
C GLY A 237 -0.90 -2.67 -13.05
N TRP A 238 0.01 -1.80 -13.46
CA TRP A 238 1.27 -2.20 -14.07
C TRP A 238 2.39 -1.34 -13.54
N ILE A 239 3.56 -1.93 -13.47
CA ILE A 239 4.80 -1.24 -13.15
C ILE A 239 5.84 -1.56 -14.20
N ARG A 240 6.64 -0.56 -14.54
CA ARG A 240 7.87 -0.70 -15.31
C ARG A 240 8.99 0.00 -14.57
N THR A 241 10.02 -0.75 -14.24
CA THR A 241 11.25 -0.27 -13.60
C THR A 241 12.43 -0.84 -14.37
N PRO A 242 13.05 -0.05 -15.26
CA PRO A 242 14.23 -0.49 -16.00
C PRO A 242 15.33 -0.96 -15.04
N ARG A 243 15.98 -2.09 -15.36
CA ARG A 243 17.00 -2.76 -14.52
C ARG A 243 16.50 -3.27 -13.16
N GLY A 244 15.19 -3.23 -12.91
CA GLY A 244 14.56 -3.96 -11.80
C GLY A 244 14.47 -5.46 -12.11
N LEU A 245 14.39 -6.28 -11.07
CA LEU A 245 14.33 -7.75 -11.17
C LEU A 245 13.25 -8.27 -12.14
N LEU A 246 12.07 -7.64 -12.15
CA LEU A 246 10.97 -8.03 -13.04
C LEU A 246 10.86 -7.17 -14.31
N GLY A 247 11.51 -6.00 -14.36
CA GLY A 247 11.51 -5.08 -15.49
C GLY A 247 10.14 -4.42 -15.77
N GLU A 248 9.15 -5.19 -16.19
CA GLU A 248 7.76 -4.79 -16.43
C GLU A 248 6.83 -5.93 -16.02
N TYR A 249 5.85 -5.65 -15.15
CA TYR A 249 4.91 -6.66 -14.68
C TYR A 249 3.55 -6.07 -14.28
N GLU A 250 2.52 -6.91 -14.33
CA GLU A 250 1.19 -6.59 -13.82
C GLU A 250 1.20 -6.65 -12.29
N LEU A 251 0.65 -5.62 -11.65
CA LEU A 251 0.52 -5.55 -10.20
C LEU A 251 -0.55 -6.53 -9.71
N VAL A 252 -0.20 -7.24 -8.65
CA VAL A 252 -1.07 -8.13 -7.88
C VAL A 252 -0.91 -7.83 -6.38
N GLY A 253 -1.60 -8.60 -5.53
CA GLY A 253 -1.40 -8.54 -4.08
C GLY A 253 -1.62 -7.14 -3.49
N SER A 254 -0.75 -6.76 -2.55
CA SER A 254 -0.86 -5.48 -1.83
C SER A 254 -0.40 -4.26 -2.62
N GLU A 255 0.46 -4.44 -3.63
CA GLU A 255 0.85 -3.33 -4.51
C GLU A 255 -0.28 -2.91 -5.44
N LEU A 256 -1.11 -3.85 -5.92
CA LEU A 256 -2.35 -3.52 -6.63
C LEU A 256 -3.34 -2.74 -5.75
N ASP A 257 -3.49 -3.14 -4.48
CA ASP A 257 -4.36 -2.44 -3.53
C ASP A 257 -3.84 -1.02 -3.24
N GLY A 258 -2.52 -0.86 -3.16
CA GLY A 258 -1.89 0.43 -3.00
C GLY A 258 -2.02 1.35 -4.21
N ALA A 259 -1.82 0.83 -5.43
CA ALA A 259 -2.05 1.58 -6.66
C ALA A 259 -3.50 2.06 -6.77
N ARG A 260 -4.46 1.22 -6.36
CA ARG A 260 -5.88 1.60 -6.25
C ARG A 260 -6.08 2.72 -5.23
N LEU A 261 -5.53 2.60 -4.02
CA LEU A 261 -5.66 3.63 -2.98
C LEU A 261 -5.09 4.97 -3.47
N GLU A 262 -3.88 4.96 -4.04
CA GLU A 262 -3.25 6.18 -4.56
C GLU A 262 -4.08 6.82 -5.69
N ALA A 263 -4.67 6.01 -6.58
CA ALA A 263 -5.57 6.51 -7.63
C ALA A 263 -6.88 7.09 -7.07
N GLN A 264 -7.43 6.50 -6.00
CA GLN A 264 -8.62 7.03 -5.33
C GLN A 264 -8.33 8.33 -4.57
N LEU A 265 -7.16 8.44 -3.93
CA LEU A 265 -6.75 9.63 -3.19
C LEU A 265 -6.43 10.84 -4.10
N CYS A 266 -6.21 10.63 -5.40
CA CYS A 266 -6.21 11.70 -6.40
C CYS A 266 -7.56 12.44 -6.50
N PHE A 267 -8.66 11.82 -6.06
CA PHE A 267 -10.00 12.39 -6.06
C PHE A 267 -10.58 12.35 -4.63
N PRO A 268 -10.19 13.29 -3.75
CA PRO A 268 -10.38 13.20 -2.30
C PRO A 268 -11.85 13.18 -1.84
N ALA A 269 -12.80 13.52 -2.70
CA ALA A 269 -14.24 13.41 -2.39
C ALA A 269 -14.66 12.00 -1.95
N GLN A 270 -13.96 10.96 -2.43
CA GLN A 270 -14.26 9.55 -2.11
C GLN A 270 -13.39 8.96 -0.99
N ILE A 271 -12.60 9.79 -0.28
CA ILE A 271 -11.59 9.30 0.66
C ILE A 271 -12.17 8.36 1.73
N LYS A 272 -13.38 8.65 2.22
CA LYS A 272 -14.07 7.84 3.23
C LYS A 272 -14.40 6.43 2.73
N GLN A 273 -14.60 6.26 1.42
CA GLN A 273 -14.90 4.99 0.77
C GLN A 273 -13.63 4.27 0.26
N ALA A 274 -12.47 4.91 0.31
CA ALA A 274 -11.22 4.32 -0.19
C ALA A 274 -10.76 3.12 0.65
N LEU A 275 -11.06 3.12 1.96
CA LEU A 275 -10.77 2.04 2.89
C LEU A 275 -11.93 1.81 3.86
N GLY A 276 -11.92 0.69 4.59
CA GLY A 276 -12.88 0.37 5.64
C GLY A 276 -12.26 0.31 7.04
N ASN A 277 -13.09 0.18 8.07
CA ASN A 277 -12.70 0.07 9.49
C ASN A 277 -11.72 1.18 9.94
N TRP A 278 -12.07 2.43 9.63
CA TRP A 278 -11.27 3.58 10.00
C TRP A 278 -11.08 3.69 11.52
N ARG A 279 -9.83 3.90 11.93
CA ARG A 279 -9.41 4.22 13.31
C ARG A 279 -8.71 5.57 13.24
N GLY A 280 -8.99 6.48 14.16
CA GLY A 280 -8.45 7.84 14.02
C GLY A 280 -8.29 8.56 15.34
N GLY A 281 -7.62 9.72 15.25
CA GLY A 281 -7.44 10.65 16.35
C GLY A 281 -6.14 10.47 17.12
N ALA A 282 -5.36 9.42 16.83
CA ALA A 282 -4.09 9.21 17.50
C ALA A 282 -3.09 10.28 17.08
N MET A 283 -2.56 11.03 18.04
CA MET A 283 -1.49 11.98 17.77
C MET A 283 -0.19 11.22 17.49
N ARG A 284 0.52 11.61 16.43
CA ARG A 284 1.80 11.04 16.04
C ARG A 284 2.76 12.15 15.65
N SER A 285 3.92 12.15 16.28
CA SER A 285 4.99 13.09 15.96
C SER A 285 5.74 12.62 14.70
N ILE A 286 5.97 13.54 13.78
CA ILE A 286 6.86 13.35 12.62
C ILE A 286 7.90 14.47 12.70
N GLY A 287 9.11 14.11 13.13
CA GLY A 287 10.08 15.11 13.58
C GLY A 287 9.53 15.90 14.77
N ASP A 288 9.69 17.21 14.75
CA ASP A 288 9.28 18.10 15.85
C ASP A 288 7.81 18.55 15.77
N ARG A 289 7.00 17.93 14.92
CA ARG A 289 5.60 18.31 14.68
C ARG A 289 4.65 17.15 14.90
N ASP A 290 3.51 17.47 15.49
CA ASP A 290 2.44 16.51 15.75
C ASP A 290 1.38 16.51 14.66
N PHE A 291 0.93 15.31 14.29
CA PHE A 291 -0.06 15.06 13.26
C PHE A 291 -1.17 14.15 13.77
N LEU A 292 -2.40 14.39 13.29
CA LEU A 292 -3.53 13.50 13.54
C LEU A 292 -3.44 12.31 12.58
N ALA A 293 -3.24 11.12 13.11
CA ALA A 293 -3.13 9.92 12.32
C ALA A 293 -4.46 9.15 12.26
N VAL A 294 -4.84 8.73 11.05
CA VAL A 294 -6.05 7.98 10.74
C VAL A 294 -5.68 6.76 9.92
N GLN A 295 -6.01 5.57 10.40
CA GLN A 295 -5.70 4.30 9.77
C GLN A 295 -6.93 3.59 9.25
N GLY A 296 -6.93 3.26 7.95
CA GLY A 296 -7.93 2.43 7.29
C GLY A 296 -7.38 1.04 6.96
N SER A 297 -8.29 0.10 6.73
CA SER A 297 -7.97 -1.27 6.31
C SER A 297 -8.58 -1.61 4.95
N GLY A 298 -7.83 -2.36 4.15
CA GLY A 298 -8.24 -2.90 2.87
C GLY A 298 -8.24 -4.43 2.85
N PRO A 299 -8.41 -5.04 1.67
CA PRO A 299 -8.34 -6.50 1.49
C PRO A 299 -7.03 -7.09 2.00
N ARG A 300 -7.04 -8.39 2.34
CA ARG A 300 -5.84 -9.20 2.64
C ARG A 300 -4.90 -8.62 3.71
N GLY A 301 -5.42 -7.82 4.65
CA GLY A 301 -4.61 -7.25 5.73
C GLY A 301 -3.79 -6.02 5.32
N PHE A 302 -4.08 -5.43 4.14
CA PHE A 302 -3.61 -4.11 3.74
C PHE A 302 -4.06 -3.06 4.75
N LEU A 303 -3.14 -2.20 5.18
CA LEU A 303 -3.42 -1.05 6.05
C LEU A 303 -2.88 0.20 5.39
N ALA A 304 -3.55 1.34 5.57
CA ALA A 304 -2.94 2.63 5.28
C ALA A 304 -3.21 3.62 6.39
N THR A 305 -2.19 4.36 6.76
CA THR A 305 -2.22 5.42 7.76
C THR A 305 -2.01 6.76 7.07
N LEU A 306 -2.96 7.66 7.28
CA LEU A 306 -3.01 9.00 6.76
C LEU A 306 -2.73 9.96 7.91
N TYR A 307 -1.76 10.85 7.73
CA TYR A 307 -1.34 11.83 8.72
C TYR A 307 -1.78 13.21 8.26
N PHE A 308 -2.59 13.87 9.07
CA PHE A 308 -3.17 15.18 8.78
C PHE A 308 -2.57 16.24 9.67
N ASP A 309 -2.22 17.36 9.08
CA ASP A 309 -1.81 18.55 9.82
C ASP A 309 -3.01 19.10 10.61
N PRO A 310 -2.93 19.19 11.95
CA PRO A 310 -4.06 19.61 12.77
C PRO A 310 -4.45 21.08 12.53
N ALA A 311 -3.52 21.93 12.09
CA ALA A 311 -3.79 23.34 11.81
C ALA A 311 -4.51 23.51 10.47
N THR A 312 -3.99 22.89 9.40
CA THR A 312 -4.51 23.10 8.04
C THR A 312 -5.59 22.08 7.63
N GLY A 313 -5.63 20.91 8.27
CA GLY A 313 -6.47 19.78 7.86
C GLY A 313 -5.96 19.04 6.62
N LEU A 314 -4.81 19.43 6.07
CA LEU A 314 -4.24 18.82 4.86
C LEU A 314 -3.52 17.51 5.19
N LEU A 315 -3.60 16.55 4.25
CA LEU A 315 -2.83 15.31 4.31
C LEU A 315 -1.35 15.63 4.09
N THR A 316 -0.49 15.31 5.05
CA THR A 316 0.97 15.53 4.92
C THR A 316 1.72 14.24 4.64
N ARG A 317 1.17 13.09 5.05
CA ARG A 317 1.78 11.79 4.78
C ARG A 317 0.73 10.70 4.63
N MET A 318 0.94 9.80 3.68
CA MET A 318 0.34 8.48 3.66
C MET A 318 1.44 7.44 3.85
N VAL A 319 1.21 6.46 4.71
CA VAL A 319 2.00 5.21 4.76
C VAL A 319 1.04 4.05 4.56
N ARG A 320 1.24 3.26 3.50
CA ARG A 320 0.52 2.01 3.28
C ARG A 320 1.40 0.81 3.60
N TYR A 321 0.78 -0.27 4.05
CA TYR A 321 1.45 -1.47 4.54
C TYR A 321 0.90 -2.71 3.82
N GLY A 322 1.76 -3.34 3.02
CA GLY A 322 1.52 -4.69 2.50
C GLY A 322 1.82 -5.77 3.54
N PRO A 323 1.10 -6.91 3.55
CA PRO A 323 1.41 -8.03 4.43
C PRO A 323 2.64 -8.79 3.91
N SER A 324 3.53 -9.18 4.80
CA SER A 324 4.57 -10.18 4.52
C SER A 324 4.76 -11.07 5.76
N PRO A 325 5.24 -12.31 5.63
CA PRO A 325 5.38 -13.22 6.76
C PRO A 325 6.42 -12.79 7.79
N ILE A 326 7.28 -11.84 7.42
CA ILE A 326 8.42 -11.37 8.21
C ILE A 326 8.33 -9.90 8.63
N GLY A 327 7.18 -9.27 8.39
CA GLY A 327 6.86 -7.89 8.79
C GLY A 327 5.91 -7.25 7.78
N ARG A 328 5.41 -6.06 8.09
CA ARG A 328 4.66 -5.25 7.13
C ARG A 328 5.61 -4.52 6.19
N MET A 329 5.23 -4.39 4.93
CA MET A 329 6.00 -3.72 3.90
C MET A 329 5.47 -2.29 3.72
N PRO A 330 6.18 -1.26 4.22
CA PRO A 330 5.73 0.13 4.09
C PRO A 330 6.05 0.72 2.71
N THR A 331 5.08 1.46 2.19
CA THR A 331 5.28 2.44 1.12
C THR A 331 4.72 3.78 1.59
N GLN A 332 5.53 4.82 1.49
CA GLN A 332 5.23 6.16 2.01
C GLN A 332 5.19 7.19 0.89
N ILE A 333 4.22 8.09 0.99
CA ILE A 333 4.16 9.33 0.22
C ILE A 333 4.03 10.49 1.20
N ASP A 334 5.00 11.40 1.21
CA ASP A 334 4.85 12.71 1.84
C ASP A 334 4.33 13.72 0.82
N TYR A 335 3.43 14.58 1.27
CA TYR A 335 2.81 15.65 0.48
C TYR A 335 3.18 17.00 1.07
N GLY A 336 3.59 17.92 0.22
CA GLY A 336 3.99 19.26 0.60
C GLY A 336 3.59 20.31 -0.44
N ASP A 337 3.84 21.57 -0.09
CA ASP A 337 3.62 22.73 -0.96
C ASP A 337 2.21 22.72 -1.60
N TYR A 338 1.17 22.69 -0.77
CA TYR A 338 -0.19 22.70 -1.26
C TYR A 338 -0.54 24.06 -1.89
N ARG A 339 -0.90 24.05 -3.17
CA ARG A 339 -1.29 25.26 -3.92
C ARG A 339 -2.71 25.15 -4.47
N ASP A 340 -3.35 26.30 -4.61
CA ASP A 340 -4.70 26.38 -5.19
C ASP A 340 -4.65 26.33 -6.72
N VAL A 341 -5.47 25.45 -7.30
CA VAL A 341 -5.66 25.32 -8.74
C VAL A 341 -7.17 25.28 -9.01
N GLY A 342 -7.76 26.44 -9.26
CA GLY A 342 -9.20 26.56 -9.52
C GLY A 342 -10.08 26.33 -8.27
N GLY A 343 -9.58 26.65 -7.07
CA GLY A 343 -10.26 26.44 -5.79
C GLY A 343 -10.20 25.01 -5.28
N ILE A 344 -9.34 24.17 -5.86
CA ILE A 344 -8.96 22.86 -5.34
C ILE A 344 -7.48 22.92 -4.97
N LYS A 345 -7.13 22.46 -3.78
CA LYS A 345 -5.72 22.37 -3.37
C LYS A 345 -5.07 21.11 -3.94
N PHE A 346 -3.87 21.24 -4.48
CA PHE A 346 -3.03 20.12 -4.92
C PHE A 346 -1.67 20.21 -4.22
N PRO A 347 -1.05 19.07 -3.83
CA PRO A 347 0.34 19.09 -3.40
C PRO A 347 1.24 19.34 -4.61
N PHE A 348 2.20 20.26 -4.50
CA PHE A 348 3.23 20.52 -5.52
C PHE A 348 4.56 19.86 -5.17
N GLU A 349 4.69 19.26 -3.99
CA GLU A 349 5.82 18.44 -3.61
C GLU A 349 5.37 17.06 -3.16
N TYR A 350 6.01 16.04 -3.71
CA TYR A 350 5.81 14.64 -3.34
C TYR A 350 7.15 14.02 -2.99
N LYS A 351 7.22 13.27 -1.90
CA LYS A 351 8.36 12.40 -1.61
C LYS A 351 7.87 10.96 -1.52
N PHE A 352 8.25 10.15 -2.49
CA PHE A 352 7.94 8.73 -2.53
C PHE A 352 9.09 7.97 -1.86
N THR A 353 8.77 7.13 -0.89
CA THR A 353 9.75 6.32 -0.16
C THR A 353 9.22 4.90 -0.02
N TRP A 354 10.05 3.91 -0.31
CA TRP A 354 9.78 2.50 -0.10
C TRP A 354 11.07 1.82 0.35
N LEU A 355 11.02 0.51 0.59
CA LEU A 355 12.07 -0.21 1.33
C LEU A 355 13.46 -0.19 0.66
N ASP A 356 13.54 -0.08 -0.67
CA ASP A 356 14.78 -0.08 -1.44
C ASP A 356 14.92 1.17 -2.35
N GLY A 357 14.18 2.25 -2.07
CA GLY A 357 14.35 3.47 -2.83
C GLY A 357 13.50 4.65 -2.37
N ARG A 358 13.88 5.84 -2.85
CA ARG A 358 13.11 7.07 -2.69
C ARG A 358 13.38 8.04 -3.83
N TYR A 359 12.40 8.87 -4.14
CA TYR A 359 12.58 10.04 -4.99
C TYR A 359 11.66 11.17 -4.56
N THR A 360 12.07 12.40 -4.88
CA THR A 360 11.26 13.60 -4.67
C THR A 360 10.82 14.13 -6.02
N ALA A 361 9.52 14.40 -6.17
CA ALA A 361 8.95 15.09 -7.32
C ALA A 361 8.46 16.47 -6.91
N LYS A 362 8.82 17.49 -7.71
CA LYS A 362 8.31 18.85 -7.60
C LYS A 362 7.52 19.18 -8.85
N LEU A 363 6.25 19.53 -8.68
CA LEU A 363 5.37 19.93 -9.75
C LEU A 363 5.58 21.39 -10.12
N ASN A 364 5.44 21.68 -11.41
CA ASN A 364 5.44 23.03 -11.95
C ASN A 364 4.04 23.44 -12.39
N GLU A 365 3.23 22.49 -12.88
CA GLU A 365 1.92 22.76 -13.45
C GLU A 365 0.92 21.65 -13.11
N VAL A 366 -0.34 22.04 -12.89
CA VAL A 366 -1.49 21.13 -12.78
C VAL A 366 -2.61 21.68 -13.66
N LYS A 367 -3.12 20.85 -14.58
CA LYS A 367 -4.30 21.14 -15.42
C LYS A 367 -5.43 20.21 -15.03
N THR A 368 -6.56 20.77 -14.62
CA THR A 368 -7.75 20.02 -14.20
C THR A 368 -8.74 19.86 -15.35
N ASN A 369 -9.55 18.80 -15.31
CA ASN A 369 -10.64 18.51 -16.24
C ASN A 369 -10.23 18.49 -17.72
N VAL A 370 -8.98 18.10 -18.00
CA VAL A 370 -8.47 17.92 -19.36
C VAL A 370 -8.74 16.49 -19.86
N PRO A 371 -8.99 16.30 -21.17
CA PRO A 371 -9.10 14.97 -21.74
C PRO A 371 -7.76 14.23 -21.62
N ILE A 372 -7.81 12.96 -21.22
CA ILE A 372 -6.64 12.08 -21.12
C ILE A 372 -6.95 10.81 -21.90
N ASP A 373 -6.02 10.43 -22.78
CA ASP A 373 -6.09 9.18 -23.53
C ASP A 373 -6.14 7.97 -22.57
N ALA A 374 -7.09 7.07 -22.79
CA ALA A 374 -7.25 5.84 -22.01
C ALA A 374 -5.98 4.96 -22.04
N ALA A 375 -5.20 5.03 -23.12
CA ALA A 375 -3.93 4.32 -23.26
C ALA A 375 -2.89 4.71 -22.20
N ARG A 376 -3.11 5.82 -21.46
CA ARG A 376 -2.21 6.23 -20.37
C ARG A 376 -2.30 5.34 -19.13
N PHE A 377 -3.43 4.68 -18.87
CA PHE A 377 -3.73 4.10 -17.56
C PHE A 377 -3.51 2.59 -17.43
N GLY A 378 -3.27 1.88 -18.54
CA GLY A 378 -3.11 0.42 -18.56
C GLY A 378 -1.66 -0.03 -18.64
N LYS A 379 -1.44 -1.18 -19.28
CA LYS A 379 -0.10 -1.68 -19.58
C LYS A 379 0.71 -0.63 -20.34
N PRO A 380 1.95 -0.33 -19.93
CA PRO A 380 2.79 0.64 -20.62
C PRO A 380 2.96 0.25 -22.09
N ALA A 381 2.82 1.21 -23.00
CA ALA A 381 3.10 0.96 -24.41
C ALA A 381 4.57 0.52 -24.57
N ALA A 382 4.79 -0.53 -25.36
CA ALA A 382 6.13 -0.85 -25.83
C ALA A 382 6.65 0.33 -26.67
N LYS A 383 7.90 0.73 -26.43
CA LYS A 383 8.58 1.73 -27.26
C LYS A 383 8.73 1.21 -28.68
#